data_AF-A0A7K4H303-F1
#
_entry.id   AF-A0A7K4H303-F1
#
_cell.length_a   1.000
_cell.length_b   1.000
_cell.length_c   1.000
_cell.angle_alpha   90.00
_cell.angle_beta   90.00
_cell.angle_gamma   90.00
#
_symmetry.space_group_name_H-M   'P 1'
#
loop_
_entity.id
_entity.type
_entity.pdbx_description
1 polymer ?
#
loop_
_entity_poly.entity_id
_entity_poly.type
_entity_poly.pdbx_seq_one_letter_code
_entity_poly.pdbx_strand_id
1 'polypeptide(L)'
;MKTKEINIKERNKEENHKSFWKKFKNFWKEFNENWLWVNIGSYIVGTTSFWLLFFIGIINLVTSIILTIMNLLFIPLMYYFFNYFKKSKHQKIITKIILVGCGGFGVGGIIWFIIGYLLITAPWAPLQALPPVLRGRIFLLLLPTSCGIVAYIMYRIGKKRDWRPPSHLID
;
A
#
# COMPACT_ATOMS: atom_id res chain seq x y z
N MET A 1 -4.23 -15.59 42.71
CA MET A 1 -5.35 -15.28 41.79
C MET A 1 -4.88 -14.55 40.52
N LYS A 2 -4.10 -13.46 40.63
CA LYS A 2 -3.52 -12.70 39.48
C LYS A 2 -2.77 -13.52 38.43
N THR A 3 -2.00 -14.54 38.84
CA THR A 3 -1.15 -15.34 37.92
C THR A 3 -1.97 -16.21 36.96
N LYS A 4 -3.16 -16.69 37.35
CA LYS A 4 -4.05 -17.46 36.48
C LYS A 4 -4.72 -16.58 35.42
N GLU A 5 -5.14 -15.37 35.78
CA GLU A 5 -5.73 -14.42 34.82
C GLU A 5 -4.72 -13.91 33.78
N ILE A 6 -3.47 -13.69 34.17
CA ILE A 6 -2.38 -13.29 33.26
C ILE A 6 -2.12 -14.41 32.24
N ASN A 7 -2.05 -15.66 32.71
CA ASN A 7 -1.82 -16.84 31.85
C ASN A 7 -2.97 -17.10 30.85
N ILE A 8 -4.21 -16.79 31.23
CA ILE A 8 -5.38 -16.88 30.34
C ILE A 8 -5.36 -15.75 29.30
N LYS A 9 -5.00 -14.52 29.69
CA LYS A 9 -4.83 -13.41 28.74
C LYS A 9 -3.73 -13.66 27.72
N GLU A 10 -2.59 -14.23 28.13
CA GLU A 10 -1.50 -14.57 27.21
C GLU A 10 -1.89 -15.67 26.22
N ARG A 11 -2.55 -16.74 26.69
CA ARG A 11 -3.08 -17.80 25.81
C ARG A 11 -4.10 -17.27 24.80
N ASN A 12 -5.05 -16.46 25.26
CA ASN A 12 -6.04 -15.84 24.36
C ASN A 12 -5.39 -14.89 23.35
N LYS A 13 -4.29 -14.21 23.73
CA LYS A 13 -3.54 -13.33 22.82
C LYS A 13 -2.77 -14.12 21.77
N GLU A 14 -2.17 -15.25 22.15
CA GLU A 14 -1.54 -16.19 21.21
C GLU A 14 -2.57 -16.83 20.27
N GLU A 15 -3.72 -17.26 20.78
CA GLU A 15 -4.80 -17.81 19.95
C GLU A 15 -5.37 -16.77 18.97
N ASN A 16 -5.60 -15.54 19.41
CA ASN A 16 -6.03 -14.46 18.52
C ASN A 16 -4.97 -14.11 17.47
N HIS A 17 -3.69 -14.10 17.85
CA HIS A 17 -2.61 -13.88 16.91
C HIS A 17 -2.55 -15.02 15.88
N LYS A 18 -2.68 -16.27 16.31
CA LYS A 18 -2.69 -17.45 15.43
C LYS A 18 -3.90 -17.46 14.51
N SER A 19 -5.08 -17.04 15.00
CA SER A 19 -6.31 -16.92 14.20
C SER A 19 -6.19 -15.79 13.16
N PHE A 20 -5.60 -14.65 13.53
CA PHE A 20 -5.32 -13.54 12.63
C PHE A 20 -4.39 -13.95 11.50
N TRP A 21 -3.27 -14.62 11.81
CA TRP A 21 -2.34 -15.11 10.78
C TRP A 21 -2.99 -16.16 9.86
N LYS A 22 -3.89 -17.00 10.38
CA LYS A 22 -4.64 -17.95 9.56
C LYS A 22 -5.61 -17.24 8.61
N LYS A 23 -6.34 -16.23 9.09
CA LYS A 23 -7.19 -15.38 8.24
C LYS A 23 -6.39 -14.63 7.18
N PHE A 24 -5.25 -14.05 7.56
CA PHE A 24 -4.36 -13.34 6.65
C PHE A 24 -3.78 -14.27 5.57
N LYS A 25 -3.40 -15.49 5.94
CA LYS A 25 -2.92 -16.51 4.99
C LYS A 25 -4.01 -16.93 4.00
N ASN A 26 -5.25 -17.12 4.48
CA ASN A 26 -6.39 -17.42 3.62
C ASN A 26 -6.70 -16.27 2.66
N PHE A 27 -6.70 -15.04 3.17
CA PHE A 27 -6.87 -13.84 2.34
C PHE A 27 -5.81 -13.75 1.25
N TRP A 28 -4.54 -14.01 1.58
CA TRP A 28 -3.45 -13.99 0.59
C TRP A 28 -3.58 -15.08 -0.48
N LYS A 29 -4.13 -16.24 -0.10
CA LYS A 29 -4.41 -17.33 -1.04
C LYS A 29 -5.53 -16.94 -2.01
N GLU A 30 -6.65 -16.44 -1.50
CA GLU A 30 -7.76 -15.92 -2.33
C GLU A 30 -7.32 -14.76 -3.22
N PHE A 31 -6.44 -13.89 -2.72
CA PHE A 31 -5.86 -12.78 -3.48
C PHE A 31 -5.02 -13.24 -4.66
N ASN A 32 -4.22 -14.30 -4.48
CA ASN A 32 -3.45 -14.91 -5.57
C ASN A 32 -4.37 -15.63 -6.58
N GLU A 33 -5.39 -16.36 -6.11
CA GLU A 33 -6.34 -17.06 -6.99
C GLU A 33 -7.17 -16.08 -7.82
N ASN A 34 -7.54 -14.93 -7.25
CA ASN A 34 -8.32 -13.88 -7.90
C ASN A 34 -7.47 -12.70 -8.41
N TRP A 35 -6.18 -12.91 -8.64
CA TRP A 35 -5.22 -11.85 -8.99
C TRP A 35 -5.69 -10.96 -10.15
N LEU A 36 -6.32 -11.54 -11.17
CA LEU A 36 -6.85 -10.80 -12.31
C LEU A 36 -8.00 -9.85 -11.90
N TRP A 37 -8.95 -10.32 -11.09
CA TRP A 37 -10.05 -9.52 -10.57
C TRP A 37 -9.57 -8.41 -9.63
N VAL A 38 -8.57 -8.70 -8.80
CA VAL A 38 -7.93 -7.69 -7.93
C VAL A 38 -7.32 -6.56 -8.76
N ASN A 39 -6.65 -6.88 -9.87
CA ASN A 39 -6.08 -5.85 -10.75
C ASN A 39 -7.14 -5.02 -11.47
N ILE A 40 -8.22 -5.65 -11.92
CA ILE A 40 -9.38 -4.94 -12.48
C ILE A 40 -9.97 -3.98 -11.44
N GLY A 41 -10.16 -4.45 -10.20
CA GLY A 41 -10.63 -3.60 -9.10
C GLY A 41 -9.67 -2.44 -8.81
N SER A 42 -8.37 -2.72 -8.74
CA SER A 42 -7.33 -1.70 -8.53
C SER A 42 -7.31 -0.65 -9.66
N TYR A 43 -7.52 -1.08 -10.91
CA TYR A 43 -7.62 -0.16 -12.04
C TYR A 43 -8.80 0.80 -11.88
N ILE A 44 -9.98 0.25 -11.58
CA ILE A 44 -11.21 1.03 -11.42
C ILE A 44 -11.03 2.03 -10.27
N VAL A 45 -10.62 1.57 -9.09
CA VAL A 45 -10.43 2.43 -7.92
C VAL A 45 -9.37 3.51 -8.17
N GLY A 46 -8.23 3.15 -8.76
CA GLY A 46 -7.16 4.09 -9.07
C GLY A 46 -7.61 5.15 -10.06
N THR A 47 -8.29 4.73 -11.14
CA THR A 47 -8.84 5.65 -12.15
C THR A 47 -9.85 6.58 -11.52
N THR A 48 -10.86 6.07 -10.80
CA THR A 48 -11.86 6.89 -10.10
C THR A 48 -11.21 7.88 -9.13
N SER A 49 -10.14 7.47 -8.43
CA SER A 49 -9.40 8.35 -7.51
C SER A 49 -8.72 9.51 -8.23
N PHE A 50 -8.05 9.27 -9.37
CA PHE A 50 -7.43 10.34 -10.15
C PHE A 50 -8.45 11.32 -10.71
N TRP A 51 -9.56 10.82 -11.23
CA TRP A 51 -10.65 11.67 -11.73
C TRP A 51 -11.31 12.47 -10.61
N LEU A 52 -11.46 11.90 -9.41
CA LEU A 52 -11.96 12.62 -8.25
C LEU A 52 -11.01 13.75 -7.81
N LEU A 53 -9.69 13.52 -7.85
CA LEU A 53 -8.69 14.56 -7.61
C LEU A 53 -8.77 15.70 -8.65
N PHE A 54 -9.10 15.38 -9.91
CA PHE A 54 -9.36 16.37 -10.94
C PHE A 54 -10.63 17.19 -10.65
N PHE A 55 -11.75 16.53 -10.33
CA PHE A 55 -13.01 17.21 -10.02
C PHE A 55 -12.94 18.11 -8.78
N ILE A 56 -12.11 17.76 -7.79
CA ILE A 56 -11.86 18.59 -6.60
C ILE A 56 -10.85 19.73 -6.90
N GLY A 57 -10.27 19.77 -8.12
CA GLY A 57 -9.37 20.83 -8.55
C GLY A 57 -7.93 20.70 -8.04
N ILE A 58 -7.54 19.52 -7.57
CA ILE A 58 -6.18 19.26 -7.03
C ILE A 58 -5.17 19.04 -8.15
N ILE A 59 -5.58 18.34 -9.22
CA ILE A 59 -4.74 18.07 -10.40
C ILE A 59 -5.43 18.62 -11.65
N ASN A 60 -4.65 19.00 -12.66
CA ASN A 60 -5.18 19.48 -13.92
C ASN A 60 -5.60 18.31 -14.83
N LEU A 61 -6.34 18.61 -15.90
CA LEU A 61 -6.88 17.61 -16.82
C LEU A 61 -5.78 16.75 -17.45
N VAL A 62 -4.68 17.39 -17.88
CA VAL A 62 -3.53 16.71 -18.50
C VAL A 62 -2.92 15.69 -17.54
N THR A 63 -2.72 16.06 -16.27
CA THR A 63 -2.20 15.15 -15.24
C THR A 63 -3.16 13.98 -14.99
N SER A 64 -4.47 14.22 -14.93
CA SER A 64 -5.46 13.14 -14.76
C SER A 64 -5.42 12.13 -15.91
N ILE A 65 -5.35 12.62 -17.15
CA ILE A 65 -5.24 11.77 -18.36
C ILE A 65 -3.95 10.95 -18.32
N ILE A 66 -2.80 11.57 -18.03
CA ILE A 66 -1.50 10.88 -17.94
C ILE A 66 -1.54 9.80 -16.86
N LEU A 67 -2.05 10.11 -15.67
CA LEU A 67 -2.13 9.14 -14.56
C LEU A 67 -3.03 7.95 -14.91
N THR A 68 -4.11 8.19 -15.65
CA THR A 68 -5.02 7.12 -16.11
C THR A 68 -4.31 6.18 -17.10
N ILE A 69 -3.58 6.74 -18.08
CA ILE A 69 -2.79 5.96 -19.05
C ILE A 69 -1.68 5.19 -18.35
N MET A 70 -0.96 5.83 -17.41
CA MET A 70 0.09 5.16 -16.64
C MET A 70 -0.47 4.01 -15.80
N ASN A 71 -1.63 4.18 -15.16
CA ASN A 71 -2.28 3.13 -14.38
C ASN A 71 -2.67 1.92 -15.25
N LEU A 72 -3.17 2.17 -16.46
CA LEU A 72 -3.50 1.13 -17.42
C LEU A 72 -2.25 0.34 -17.86
N LEU A 73 -1.13 1.02 -18.09
CA LEU A 73 0.13 0.38 -18.49
C LEU A 73 0.81 -0.36 -17.33
N PHE A 74 0.63 0.09 -16.09
CA PHE A 74 1.30 -0.47 -14.92
C PHE A 74 0.85 -1.92 -14.63
N ILE A 75 -0.42 -2.24 -14.85
CA ILE A 75 -1.01 -3.56 -14.56
C ILE A 75 -0.38 -4.69 -15.40
N PRO A 76 -0.36 -4.62 -16.75
CA PRO A 76 0.29 -5.64 -17.58
C PRO A 76 1.80 -5.66 -17.35
N LEU A 77 2.42 -4.51 -17.07
CA LEU A 77 3.85 -4.44 -16.73
C LEU A 77 4.14 -5.25 -15.47
N MET A 78 3.35 -5.05 -14.42
CA MET A 78 3.48 -5.77 -13.15
C MET A 78 3.22 -7.26 -13.32
N TYR A 79 2.20 -7.66 -14.09
CA TYR A 79 1.93 -9.07 -14.37
C TYR A 79 3.11 -9.75 -15.11
N TYR A 80 3.64 -9.10 -16.15
CA TYR A 80 4.80 -9.58 -16.88
C TYR A 80 6.03 -9.66 -15.97
N PHE A 81 6.26 -8.63 -15.15
CA PHE A 81 7.32 -8.58 -14.15
C PHE A 81 7.21 -9.79 -13.19
N PHE A 82 6.07 -9.97 -12.52
CA PHE A 82 5.87 -11.06 -11.56
C PHE A 82 6.09 -12.45 -12.16
N ASN A 83 5.58 -12.74 -13.35
CA ASN A 83 5.74 -14.03 -14.01
C ASN A 83 7.18 -14.28 -14.47
N TYR A 84 7.87 -13.27 -15.00
CA TYR A 84 9.25 -13.41 -15.48
C TYR A 84 10.24 -13.60 -14.32
N PHE A 85 9.99 -12.95 -13.18
CA PHE A 85 10.93 -12.96 -12.05
C PHE A 85 10.82 -14.16 -11.11
N LYS A 86 9.77 -14.97 -11.22
CA LYS A 86 9.62 -16.21 -10.43
C LYS A 86 10.79 -17.19 -10.64
N LYS A 87 11.53 -17.08 -11.77
CA LYS A 87 12.67 -17.96 -12.13
C LYS A 87 14.04 -17.25 -12.18
N SER A 88 14.14 -15.98 -11.77
CA SER A 88 15.37 -15.19 -11.97
C SER A 88 16.41 -15.35 -10.86
N LYS A 89 17.70 -15.44 -11.21
CA LYS A 89 18.85 -15.38 -10.27
C LYS A 89 18.88 -14.10 -9.42
N HIS A 90 18.21 -13.03 -9.84
CA HIS A 90 18.20 -11.74 -9.15
C HIS A 90 17.09 -11.58 -8.11
N GLN A 91 16.42 -12.67 -7.71
CA GLN A 91 15.22 -12.68 -6.85
C GLN A 91 15.34 -11.82 -5.58
N LYS A 92 16.53 -11.76 -4.96
CA LYS A 92 16.81 -10.88 -3.80
C LYS A 92 16.69 -9.39 -4.12
N ILE A 93 17.20 -8.96 -5.27
CA ILE A 93 17.15 -7.55 -5.71
C ILE A 93 15.70 -7.19 -6.05
N ILE A 94 14.98 -8.08 -6.71
CA ILE A 94 13.58 -7.85 -7.06
C ILE A 94 12.71 -7.80 -5.81
N THR A 95 12.95 -8.70 -4.84
CA THR A 95 12.22 -8.67 -3.56
C THR A 95 12.49 -7.36 -2.80
N LYS A 96 13.70 -6.80 -2.88
CA LYS A 96 13.99 -5.45 -2.36
C LYS A 96 13.13 -4.39 -3.04
N ILE A 97 13.11 -4.38 -4.38
CA ILE A 97 12.37 -3.37 -5.17
C ILE A 97 10.86 -3.48 -4.92
N ILE A 98 10.30 -4.69 -4.94
CA ILE A 98 8.87 -4.91 -4.72
C ILE A 98 8.50 -4.56 -3.28
N LEU A 99 9.26 -5.01 -2.28
CA LEU A 99 8.92 -4.76 -0.88
C LEU A 99 9.04 -3.26 -0.53
N VAL A 100 10.12 -2.62 -0.97
CA VAL A 100 10.39 -1.21 -0.63
C VAL A 100 9.60 -0.26 -1.52
N GLY A 101 9.59 -0.49 -2.83
CA GLY A 101 8.90 0.35 -3.81
C GLY A 101 7.39 0.14 -3.77
N CYS A 102 6.93 -1.09 -4.03
CA CYS A 102 5.49 -1.39 -4.04
C CYS A 102 4.88 -1.30 -2.64
N GLY A 103 5.56 -1.81 -1.61
CA GLY A 103 5.10 -1.66 -0.22
C GLY A 103 5.11 -0.21 0.26
N GLY A 104 6.14 0.56 -0.10
CA GLY A 104 6.26 1.99 0.21
C GLY A 104 5.16 2.83 -0.43
N PHE A 105 4.91 2.62 -1.72
CA PHE A 105 3.89 3.36 -2.46
C PHE A 105 2.47 2.95 -2.06
N GLY A 106 2.20 1.64 -1.94
CA GLY A 106 0.87 1.15 -1.61
C GLY A 106 0.43 1.57 -0.20
N VAL A 107 1.21 1.21 0.82
CA VAL A 107 0.86 1.55 2.22
C VAL A 107 1.06 3.04 2.49
N GLY A 108 2.10 3.67 1.91
CA GLY A 108 2.34 5.11 2.04
C GLY A 108 1.26 5.96 1.38
N GLY A 109 0.70 5.50 0.26
CA GLY A 109 -0.43 6.15 -0.42
C GLY A 109 -1.72 6.08 0.41
N ILE A 110 -2.02 4.93 1.02
CA ILE A 110 -3.18 4.80 1.92
C ILE A 110 -3.03 5.73 3.14
N ILE A 111 -1.86 5.72 3.77
CA ILE A 111 -1.56 6.59 4.92
C ILE A 111 -1.67 8.06 4.52
N TRP A 112 -1.12 8.42 3.37
CA TRP A 112 -1.23 9.77 2.81
C TRP A 112 -2.68 10.20 2.62
N PHE A 113 -3.51 9.34 2.04
CA PHE A 113 -4.91 9.64 1.78
C PHE A 113 -5.68 9.88 3.08
N ILE A 114 -5.46 9.04 4.10
CA ILE A 114 -6.09 9.18 5.43
C ILE A 114 -5.62 10.47 6.11
N ILE A 115 -4.31 10.70 6.16
CA ILE A 115 -3.73 11.88 6.83
C ILE A 115 -4.17 13.17 6.13
N GLY A 116 -4.11 13.18 4.80
CA GLY A 116 -4.52 14.33 4.02
C GLY A 116 -6.01 14.61 4.14
N TYR A 117 -6.87 13.58 4.16
CA TYR A 117 -8.30 13.80 4.44
C TYR A 117 -8.52 14.43 5.83
N LEU A 118 -7.88 13.87 6.87
CA LEU A 118 -8.04 14.34 8.26
C LEU A 118 -7.48 15.74 8.50
N LEU A 119 -6.36 16.10 7.87
CA LEU A 119 -5.67 17.37 8.12
C LEU A 119 -6.10 18.49 7.20
N ILE A 120 -6.56 18.18 5.98
CA ILE A 120 -6.69 19.16 4.90
C ILE A 120 -8.11 19.23 4.31
N THR A 121 -8.74 18.08 4.07
CA THR A 121 -9.98 18.01 3.28
C THR A 121 -11.25 18.10 4.12
N ALA A 122 -11.23 17.54 5.33
CA ALA A 122 -12.42 17.50 6.18
C ALA A 122 -12.88 18.91 6.61
N PRO A 123 -14.19 19.13 6.81
CA PRO A 123 -14.75 20.44 7.16
C PRO A 123 -14.41 20.94 8.58
N TRP A 124 -13.77 20.10 9.38
CA TRP A 124 -13.23 20.43 10.70
C TRP A 124 -11.70 20.39 10.72
N ALA A 125 -11.07 20.23 9.54
CA ALA A 125 -9.66 19.97 9.47
C ALA A 125 -8.84 21.23 9.82
N PRO A 126 -7.75 21.08 10.59
CA PRO A 126 -6.99 22.22 11.10
C PRO A 126 -6.37 23.08 9.98
N LEU A 127 -6.08 22.49 8.81
CA LEU A 127 -5.50 23.20 7.66
C LEU A 127 -6.54 23.63 6.63
N GLN A 128 -7.84 23.46 6.90
CA GLN A 128 -8.89 23.84 5.96
C GLN A 128 -9.01 25.36 5.81
N ALA A 129 -8.68 26.12 6.86
CA ALA A 129 -8.67 27.59 6.87
C ALA A 129 -7.59 28.19 5.95
N LEU A 130 -6.65 27.39 5.44
CA LEU A 130 -5.61 27.86 4.54
C LEU A 130 -6.12 28.11 3.11
N PRO A 131 -5.46 29.03 2.37
CA PRO A 131 -5.73 29.24 0.96
C PRO A 131 -5.69 27.92 0.16
N PRO A 132 -6.61 27.70 -0.79
CA PRO A 132 -6.70 26.44 -1.54
C PRO A 132 -5.39 26.00 -2.18
N VAL A 133 -4.62 26.96 -2.70
CA VAL A 133 -3.32 26.72 -3.35
C VAL A 133 -2.28 26.20 -2.35
N LEU A 134 -2.20 26.80 -1.16
CA LEU A 134 -1.25 26.39 -0.12
C LEU A 134 -1.59 24.99 0.40
N ARG A 135 -2.88 24.73 0.59
CA ARG A 135 -3.43 23.46 1.04
C ARG A 135 -3.14 22.32 0.06
N GLY A 136 -3.33 22.55 -1.25
CA GLY A 136 -2.95 21.59 -2.28
C GLY A 136 -1.45 21.27 -2.28
N ARG A 137 -0.59 22.28 -2.09
CA ARG A 137 0.87 22.09 -2.00
C ARG A 137 1.27 21.26 -0.78
N ILE A 138 0.70 21.52 0.39
CA ILE A 138 0.96 20.75 1.62
C ILE A 138 0.50 19.30 1.43
N PHE A 139 -0.69 19.09 0.84
CA PHE A 139 -1.20 17.77 0.52
C PHE A 139 -0.27 16.99 -0.42
N LEU A 140 0.29 17.64 -1.44
CA LEU A 140 1.27 17.02 -2.34
C LEU A 140 2.59 16.69 -1.63
N LEU A 141 3.08 17.54 -0.74
CA LEU A 141 4.31 17.31 0.03
C LEU A 141 4.18 16.18 1.07
N LEU A 142 2.96 15.90 1.53
CA LEU A 142 2.66 14.76 2.40
C LEU A 142 2.88 13.40 1.70
N LEU A 143 2.76 13.35 0.37
CA LEU A 143 2.89 12.10 -0.39
C LEU A 143 4.31 11.53 -0.38
N PRO A 144 5.37 12.27 -0.77
CA PRO A 144 6.74 11.74 -0.75
C PRO A 144 7.22 11.44 0.67
N THR A 145 6.75 12.21 1.67
CA THR A 145 7.10 11.99 3.07
C THR A 145 6.47 10.72 3.63
N SER A 146 5.17 10.48 3.38
CA SER A 146 4.53 9.22 3.81
C SER A 146 5.13 8.00 3.10
N CYS A 147 5.33 8.08 1.79
CA CYS A 147 5.93 7.02 1.00
C CYS A 147 7.37 6.74 1.47
N GLY A 148 8.15 7.77 1.77
CA GLY A 148 9.51 7.64 2.29
C GLY A 148 9.58 6.95 3.65
N ILE A 149 8.73 7.35 4.60
CA ILE A 149 8.65 6.74 5.93
C ILE A 149 8.30 5.25 5.82
N VAL A 150 7.27 4.92 5.04
CA VAL A 150 6.84 3.53 4.85
C VAL A 150 7.91 2.72 4.11
N ALA A 151 8.54 3.28 3.07
CA ALA A 151 9.63 2.64 2.36
C ALA A 151 10.79 2.30 3.30
N TYR A 152 11.13 3.21 4.24
CA TYR A 152 12.14 2.94 5.27
C TYR A 152 11.74 1.80 6.21
N ILE A 153 10.49 1.76 6.67
CA ILE A 153 9.97 0.67 7.50
C ILE A 153 10.05 -0.66 6.74
N MET A 154 9.58 -0.69 5.49
CA MET A 154 9.63 -1.87 4.63
C MET A 154 11.08 -2.31 4.37
N TYR A 155 12.01 -1.37 4.20
CA TYR A 155 13.44 -1.66 4.08
C TYR A 155 13.99 -2.35 5.34
N ARG A 156 13.65 -1.83 6.52
CA ARG A 156 14.06 -2.44 7.80
C ARG A 156 13.48 -3.84 7.97
N ILE A 157 12.22 -4.07 7.58
CA ILE A 157 11.57 -5.38 7.61
C ILE A 157 12.26 -6.35 6.64
N GLY A 158 12.52 -5.92 5.41
CA GLY A 158 13.20 -6.73 4.40
C GLY A 158 14.62 -7.12 4.81
N LYS A 159 15.37 -6.19 5.43
CA LYS A 159 16.70 -6.46 5.99
C LYS A 159 16.65 -7.52 7.10
N LYS A 160 15.65 -7.49 7.99
CA LYS A 160 15.48 -8.52 9.03
C LYS A 160 15.17 -9.91 8.49
N ARG A 161 14.61 -10.01 7.27
CA ARG A 161 14.26 -11.29 6.61
C ARG A 161 15.32 -11.76 5.62
N ASP A 162 16.51 -11.14 5.60
CA ASP A 162 17.57 -11.37 4.61
C ASP A 162 17.10 -11.29 3.15
N TRP A 163 16.02 -10.54 2.90
CA TRP A 163 15.41 -10.42 1.58
C TRP A 163 15.02 -11.76 0.96
N ARG A 164 14.76 -12.78 1.79
CA ARG A 164 14.29 -14.08 1.32
C ARG A 164 12.86 -13.93 0.78
N PRO A 165 12.57 -14.45 -0.42
CA PRO A 165 11.20 -14.45 -0.93
C PRO A 165 10.30 -15.29 -0.01
N PRO A 166 9.02 -14.91 0.14
CA PRO A 166 8.03 -15.74 0.83
C PRO A 166 8.04 -17.17 0.30
N SER A 167 7.99 -18.17 1.19
CA SER A 167 8.08 -19.59 0.81
C SER A 167 7.01 -20.03 -0.19
N HIS A 168 5.82 -19.41 -0.15
CA HIS A 168 4.72 -19.69 -1.08
C HIS A 168 4.92 -19.15 -2.51
N LEU A 169 5.99 -18.40 -2.78
CA LEU A 169 6.35 -17.92 -4.13
C LEU A 169 7.42 -18.79 -4.80
N ILE A 170 7.97 -19.77 -4.08
CA ILE A 170 9.07 -20.64 -4.53
C ILE A 170 8.53 -21.95 -5.15
N ASP A 171 7.26 -22.28 -4.93
CA ASP A 171 6.57 -23.43 -5.52
C ASP A 171 6.01 -23.14 -6.92
#